data_AF-A0A4Y9UAQ0-F1
#
_entry.id   AF-A0A4Y9UAQ0-F1
#
_cell.length_a   1.000
_cell.length_b   1.000
_cell.length_c   1.000
_cell.angle_alpha   90.00
_cell.angle_beta   90.00
_cell.angle_gamma   90.00
#
_symmetry.space_group_name_H-M   'P 1'
#
loop_
_entity.id
_entity.type
_entity.pdbx_description
1 polymer ?
#
loop_
_entity_poly.entity_id
_entity_poly.type
_entity_poly.pdbx_seq_one_letter_code
_entity_poly.pdbx_strand_id
1 'polypeptide(L)'
;MKHAESRLYTDPEAAARKLVEIAAGIEAVQDGRIHIEKLNAPFLYKLGATGPEFGVGIKHAVEKGWLELHESGTHVRLLPPSQDLLSGFRALAR
;
A
#
# COMPACT_ATOMS: atom_id res chain seq x y z
N MET A 1 2.86 8.34 -21.23
CA MET A 1 3.66 8.78 -20.08
C MET A 1 2.72 9.25 -18.98
N LYS A 2 2.61 8.50 -17.87
CA LYS A 2 1.76 8.80 -16.69
C LYS A 2 2.53 9.68 -15.68
N HIS A 3 3.07 10.83 -16.09
CA HIS A 3 3.85 11.69 -15.19
C HIS A 3 3.06 12.31 -14.03
N ALA A 4 1.73 12.22 -14.04
CA ALA A 4 0.90 12.70 -12.96
C ALA A 4 0.96 11.80 -11.71
N GLU A 5 1.00 10.47 -11.87
CA GLU A 5 1.00 9.52 -10.74
C GLU A 5 2.34 9.53 -9.99
N SER A 6 3.46 9.69 -10.69
CA SER A 6 4.78 9.79 -10.04
C SER A 6 4.95 11.01 -9.13
N ARG A 7 4.19 12.09 -9.33
CA ARG A 7 4.21 13.24 -8.41
C ARG A 7 3.37 13.01 -7.16
N LEU A 8 2.34 12.17 -7.23
CA LEU A 8 1.42 11.92 -6.12
C LEU A 8 2.09 11.18 -4.96
N TYR A 9 3.04 10.29 -5.24
CA TYR A 9 3.63 9.43 -4.21
C TYR A 9 4.84 10.06 -3.49
N THR A 10 5.16 11.32 -3.78
CA THR A 10 6.08 12.11 -2.94
C THR A 10 5.47 12.46 -1.58
N ASP A 11 4.14 12.45 -1.45
CA ASP A 11 3.45 12.45 -0.16
C ASP A 11 3.43 11.03 0.43
N PRO A 12 4.08 10.79 1.59
CA PRO A 12 4.11 9.47 2.22
C PRO A 12 2.72 8.92 2.56
N GLU A 13 1.75 9.79 2.88
CA GLU A 13 0.40 9.32 3.20
C GLU A 13 -0.34 8.88 1.93
N ALA A 14 -0.22 9.61 0.83
CA ALA A 14 -0.74 9.20 -0.47
C ALA A 14 -0.13 7.86 -0.95
N ALA A 15 1.19 7.68 -0.77
CA ALA A 15 1.86 6.40 -1.06
C ALA A 15 1.31 5.26 -0.18
N ALA A 16 1.21 5.48 1.14
CA ALA A 16 0.68 4.50 2.09
C ALA A 16 -0.76 4.08 1.76
N ARG A 17 -1.64 5.06 1.50
CA ARG A 17 -3.03 4.83 1.11
C ARG A 17 -3.14 3.95 -0.12
N LYS A 18 -2.32 4.23 -1.15
CA LYS A 18 -2.32 3.43 -2.37
C LYS A 18 -1.80 2.01 -2.15
N LEU A 19 -0.79 1.83 -1.29
CA LEU A 19 -0.28 0.51 -0.93
C LEU A 19 -1.32 -0.32 -0.16
N VAL A 20 -2.10 0.30 0.72
CA VAL A 20 -3.23 -0.36 1.41
C VAL A 20 -4.33 -0.74 0.41
N GLU A 21 -4.65 0.12 -0.54
CA GLU A 21 -5.61 -0.18 -1.61
C GLU A 21 -5.15 -1.38 -2.46
N ILE A 22 -3.88 -1.43 -2.84
CA ILE A 22 -3.30 -2.57 -3.56
C ILE A 22 -3.37 -3.84 -2.70
N ALA A 23 -2.96 -3.77 -1.43
CA ALA A 23 -3.00 -4.90 -0.50
C ALA A 23 -4.41 -5.47 -0.34
N ALA A 24 -5.43 -4.61 -0.25
CA ALA A 24 -6.83 -5.01 -0.13
C ALA A 24 -7.38 -5.77 -1.35
N GLY A 25 -6.75 -5.60 -2.52
CA GLY A 25 -7.07 -6.33 -3.74
C GLY A 25 -6.32 -7.66 -3.89
N ILE A 26 -5.45 -8.03 -2.95
CA ILE A 26 -4.63 -9.25 -3.03
C ILE A 26 -5.20 -10.29 -2.07
N GLU A 27 -5.43 -11.50 -2.59
CA GLU A 27 -5.75 -12.66 -1.75
C GLU A 27 -4.54 -12.99 -0.85
N ALA A 28 -4.76 -12.89 0.45
CA ALA A 28 -3.77 -13.25 1.45
C ALA A 28 -3.57 -14.78 1.49
N VAL A 29 -2.35 -15.21 1.76
CA VAL A 29 -2.04 -16.62 2.04
C VAL A 29 -2.28 -16.90 3.53
N GLN A 30 -1.69 -17.99 4.04
CA GLN A 30 -1.80 -18.40 5.44
C GLN A 30 -1.55 -17.24 6.42
N ASP A 31 -2.37 -17.17 7.48
CA ASP A 31 -2.28 -16.18 8.56
C ASP A 31 -2.39 -14.71 8.07
N GLY A 32 -3.10 -14.47 6.97
CA GLY A 32 -3.35 -13.12 6.44
C GLY A 32 -2.13 -12.49 5.77
N ARG A 33 -1.07 -13.26 5.50
CA ARG A 33 0.17 -12.76 4.89
C ARG A 33 -0.03 -12.41 3.42
N ILE A 34 0.53 -11.28 3.02
CA ILE A 34 0.58 -10.82 1.63
C ILE A 34 2.04 -10.61 1.26
N HIS A 35 2.52 -11.30 0.21
CA HIS A 35 3.90 -11.11 -0.28
C HIS A 35 4.12 -9.65 -0.71
N ILE A 36 5.16 -9.01 -0.17
CA ILE A 36 5.42 -7.58 -0.38
C ILE A 36 5.67 -7.23 -1.84
N GLU A 37 6.22 -8.16 -2.62
CA GLU A 37 6.45 -8.01 -4.05
C GLU A 37 5.14 -7.82 -4.85
N LYS A 38 4.02 -8.36 -4.36
CA LYS A 38 2.69 -8.16 -4.97
C LYS A 38 2.19 -6.73 -4.78
N LEU A 39 2.69 -5.99 -3.79
CA LEU A 39 2.47 -4.55 -3.65
C LEU A 39 3.50 -3.76 -4.48
N ASN A 40 4.78 -4.15 -4.39
CA ASN A 40 5.88 -3.43 -5.03
C ASN A 40 5.75 -3.38 -6.55
N ALA A 41 5.47 -4.52 -7.19
CA ALA A 41 5.39 -4.61 -8.65
C ALA A 41 4.32 -3.69 -9.27
N PRO A 42 3.04 -3.69 -8.84
CA PRO A 42 2.07 -2.74 -9.37
C PRO A 42 2.40 -1.29 -8.99
N PHE A 43 2.92 -1.02 -7.79
CA PHE A 43 3.26 0.33 -7.36
C PHE A 43 4.36 0.96 -8.25
N LEU A 44 5.44 0.23 -8.53
CA LEU A 44 6.52 0.73 -9.38
C LEU A 44 6.14 0.72 -10.86
N TYR A 45 5.69 -0.43 -11.39
CA TYR A 45 5.62 -0.62 -12.83
C TYR A 45 4.28 -0.22 -13.45
N LYS A 46 3.17 -0.24 -12.67
CA LYS A 46 1.85 0.19 -13.19
C LYS A 46 1.53 1.64 -12.85
N LEU A 47 2.00 2.12 -11.69
CA LEU A 47 1.76 3.49 -11.22
C LEU A 47 2.96 4.43 -11.45
N GLY A 48 4.11 3.90 -11.88
CA GLY A 48 5.30 4.71 -12.18
C GLY A 48 5.94 5.35 -10.96
N ALA A 49 5.66 4.84 -9.76
CA ALA A 49 6.30 5.28 -8.53
C ALA A 49 7.74 4.74 -8.43
N THR A 50 8.48 5.22 -7.43
CA THR A 50 9.88 4.87 -7.21
C THR A 50 10.08 3.99 -5.98
N GLY A 51 11.23 3.32 -5.90
CA GLY A 51 11.61 2.50 -4.74
C GLY A 51 11.62 3.29 -3.42
N PRO A 52 12.19 4.51 -3.36
CA PRO A 52 12.11 5.35 -2.18
C PRO A 52 10.66 5.68 -1.76
N GLU A 53 9.78 6.00 -2.72
CA GLU A 53 8.35 6.27 -2.45
C GLU A 53 7.63 5.03 -1.90
N PHE A 54 7.97 3.83 -2.42
CA PHE A 54 7.47 2.57 -1.87
C PHE A 54 7.90 2.40 -0.41
N GLY A 55 9.18 2.63 -0.12
CA GLY A 55 9.74 2.51 1.24
C GLY A 55 9.09 3.46 2.25
N VAL A 56 8.95 4.74 1.91
CA VAL A 56 8.30 5.72 2.80
C VAL A 56 6.81 5.45 2.94
N GLY A 57 6.13 4.96 1.90
CA GLY A 57 4.73 4.55 1.94
C GLY A 57 4.49 3.35 2.85
N ILE A 58 5.32 2.30 2.77
CA ILE A 58 5.25 1.15 3.68
C ILE A 58 5.49 1.61 5.12
N LYS A 59 6.54 2.40 5.36
CA LYS A 59 6.84 2.93 6.70
C LYS A 59 5.66 3.70 7.27
N HIS A 60 5.08 4.62 6.49
CA HIS A 60 3.94 5.43 6.94
C HIS A 60 2.69 4.57 7.20
N ALA A 61 2.41 3.55 6.36
CA ALA A 61 1.31 2.62 6.59
C ALA A 61 1.48 1.80 7.89
N VAL A 62 2.71 1.43 8.24
CA VAL A 62 3.03 0.77 9.51
C VAL A 62 2.85 1.72 10.69
N GLU A 63 3.35 2.95 10.61
CA GLU A 63 3.19 3.97 11.65
C GLU A 63 1.73 4.31 11.93
N LYS A 64 0.86 4.25 10.90
CA LYS A 64 -0.59 4.44 11.02
C LYS A 64 -1.35 3.20 11.51
N GLY A 65 -0.68 2.07 11.65
CA GLY A 65 -1.33 0.79 12.00
C GLY A 65 -2.28 0.29 10.91
N TRP A 66 -2.04 0.64 9.63
CA TRP A 66 -2.80 0.11 8.50
C TRP A 66 -2.22 -1.20 7.98
N LEU A 67 -0.89 -1.30 8.01
CA LEU A 67 -0.15 -2.51 7.67
C LEU A 67 0.73 -2.93 8.84
N GLU A 68 0.90 -4.24 8.99
CA GLU A 68 2.01 -4.80 9.76
C GLU A 68 3.04 -5.33 8.75
N LEU A 69 4.31 -4.93 8.92
CA LEU A 69 5.43 -5.48 8.15
C LEU A 69 6.07 -6.61 8.95
N HIS A 70 6.14 -7.81 8.38
CA HIS A 70 6.83 -8.94 8.99
C HIS A 70 8.34 -8.64 9.09
N GLU A 71 9.00 -9.15 10.14
CA GLU A 71 10.43 -8.89 10.41
C GLU A 71 11.37 -9.27 9.26
N SER A 72 11.00 -10.28 8.46
CA SER A 72 11.75 -10.70 7.27
C SER A 72 11.71 -9.67 6.13
N GLY A 73 10.81 -8.69 6.20
CA GLY A 73 10.53 -7.72 5.14
C GLY A 73 9.81 -8.31 3.93
N THR A 74 9.46 -9.61 3.92
CA THR A 74 8.91 -10.30 2.74
C THR A 74 7.38 -10.33 2.70
N HIS A 75 6.71 -10.03 3.82
CA HIS A 75 5.26 -10.05 3.92
C HIS A 75 4.72 -8.84 4.66
N VAL A 76 3.51 -8.43 4.31
CA VAL A 76 2.69 -7.51 5.07
C VAL A 76 1.35 -8.16 5.45
N ARG A 77 0.68 -7.63 6.47
CA ARG A 77 -0.72 -7.94 6.79
C ARG A 77 -1.55 -6.67 6.87
N LEU A 78 -2.80 -6.73 6.42
CA LEU A 78 -3.77 -5.66 6.66
C LEU A 78 -4.23 -5.71 8.11
N LEU A 79 -4.24 -4.54 8.75
CA LEU A 79 -4.71 -4.39 10.13
C LEU A 79 -6.13 -3.80 10.16
N PRO A 80 -6.91 -3.99 11.24
CA PRO A 80 -8.29 -3.49 11.31
C PRO A 80 -8.47 -2.01 10.94
N PRO A 81 -7.59 -1.06 11.35
CA PRO A 81 -7.71 0.35 10.96
C PRO A 81 -7.65 0.62 9.45
N SER A 82 -7.13 -0.33 8.66
CA SER A 82 -7.18 -0.22 7.19
C SER A 82 -8.60 -0.31 6.64
N GLN A 83 -9.52 -0.99 7.32
CA GLN A 83 -10.90 -1.16 6.85
C GLN A 83 -11.68 0.16 6.88
N ASP A 84 -11.42 1.01 7.87
CA ASP A 84 -12.03 2.35 7.96
C ASP A 84 -11.54 3.23 6.80
N LEU A 85 -10.24 3.17 6.50
CA LEU A 85 -9.66 3.85 5.35
C LEU A 85 -10.28 3.35 4.03
N LEU A 86 -10.44 2.03 3.87
CA LEU A 86 -11.01 1.42 2.67
C LEU A 86 -12.50 1.75 2.48
N SER A 87 -13.24 1.88 3.57
CA SER A 87 -14.64 2.32 3.56
C SER A 87 -14.78 3.74 3.02
N GLY A 88 -13.82 4.62 3.32
CA GLY A 88 -13.72 5.96 2.76
C GLY A 88 -13.48 5.98 1.24
N PHE A 89 -12.65 5.08 0.69
CA PHE A 89 -12.44 5.00 -0.76
C PHE A 89 -13.72 4.65 -1.52
N ARG A 90 -14.58 3.80 -0.96
CA ARG A 90 -15.86 3.40 -1.59
C ARG A 90 -16.90 4.52 -1.58
N ALA A 91 -16.85 5.44 -0.63
CA ALA A 91 -17.77 6.57 -0.54
C ALA A 91 -17.50 7.66 -1.60
N LEU A 92 -16.25 7.82 -2.04
CA LEU A 92 -15.85 8.80 -3.06
C LEU A 92 -16.02 8.32 -4.51
N ALA A 93 -16.36 7.03 -4.71
CA ALA A 93 -16.53 6.41 -6.03
C ALA A 93 -18.01 6.33 -6.49
N ARG A 94 -18.93 7.02 -5.81
CA ARG A 94 -20.34 7.18 -6.17
C ARG A 94 -20.61 8.62 -6.59
#